data_AF-A0AAN9GRZ4-F1
#
_entry.id   AF-A0AAN9GRZ4-F1
#
_cell.length_a   1.000
_cell.length_b   1.000
_cell.length_c   1.000
_cell.angle_alpha   90.00
_cell.angle_beta   90.00
_cell.angle_gamma   90.00
#
_symmetry.space_group_name_H-M   'P 1'
#
loop_
_entity.id
_entity.type
_entity.pdbx_description
1 polymer ?
#
loop_
_entity_poly.entity_id
_entity_poly.type
_entity_poly.pdbx_seq_one_letter_code
_entity_poly.pdbx_strand_id
1 'polypeptide(L)'
;MISTLAGQQTKDRGYYYLRSRFELLDIAGSQRIVKKRHDATAHPTYLITKEDLFQRILEAHVSTGHGGVEKTRLGLHDKYCNITERMVAIFLANCESCQKKSKPNKGLVVKPLCSSGLGSRGQVDLIIMESQPDRDYVNIMNYQDHFTKFNFLRPLKSRTAAEVAYNLIDIFTLIGAPCILQSDNS
;
A
#
# COMPACT_ATOMS: atom_id res chain seq x y z
N MET A 1 -2.96 32.25 -52.75
CA MET A 1 -3.95 32.63 -51.72
C MET A 1 -3.92 31.55 -50.64
N ILE A 2 -3.18 31.76 -49.55
CA ILE A 2 -3.27 30.91 -48.36
C ILE A 2 -3.69 31.81 -47.22
N SER A 3 -4.97 31.68 -46.88
CA SER A 3 -5.68 32.44 -45.86
C SER A 3 -5.10 32.17 -44.48
N THR A 4 -4.63 33.26 -43.86
CA THR A 4 -4.25 33.38 -42.46
C THR A 4 -5.44 33.01 -41.56
N LEU A 5 -5.42 31.83 -40.93
CA LEU A 5 -6.32 31.52 -39.81
C LEU A 5 -5.74 32.14 -38.53
N ALA A 6 -5.78 33.47 -38.45
CA ALA A 6 -5.65 34.18 -37.19
C ALA A 6 -6.99 34.03 -36.45
N GLY A 7 -7.13 32.95 -35.68
CA GLY A 7 -8.24 32.81 -34.74
C GLY A 7 -8.30 34.04 -33.83
N GLN A 8 -9.44 34.72 -33.79
CA GLN A 8 -9.65 35.88 -32.93
C GLN A 8 -9.39 35.49 -31.47
N GLN A 9 -8.29 35.99 -30.90
CA GLN A 9 -7.97 35.77 -29.48
C GLN A 9 -8.97 36.57 -28.64
N THR A 10 -9.86 35.87 -27.95
CA THR A 10 -10.74 36.45 -26.94
C THR A 10 -9.87 36.96 -25.79
N LYS A 11 -9.86 38.28 -25.57
CA LYS A 11 -9.09 38.93 -24.51
C LYS A 11 -9.81 38.79 -23.17
N ASP A 12 -9.80 37.59 -22.61
CA ASP A 12 -10.36 37.29 -21.29
C ASP A 12 -9.32 37.51 -20.17
N ARG A 13 -9.72 37.35 -18.90
CA ARG A 13 -8.78 37.43 -17.76
C ARG A 13 -7.64 36.40 -17.87
N GLY A 14 -7.91 35.21 -18.43
CA GLY A 14 -6.92 34.15 -18.62
C GLY A 14 -5.81 34.55 -19.58
N TYR A 15 -6.17 35.24 -20.67
CA TYR A 15 -5.23 35.77 -21.67
C TYR A 15 -4.22 36.72 -21.04
N TYR A 16 -4.68 37.71 -20.27
CA TYR A 16 -3.80 38.65 -19.58
C TYR A 16 -2.94 37.97 -18.51
N TYR A 17 -3.49 36.97 -17.81
CA TYR A 17 -2.74 36.16 -16.86
C TYR A 17 -1.59 35.39 -17.52
N LEU A 18 -1.85 34.71 -18.64
CA LEU A 18 -0.82 33.95 -19.36
C LEU A 18 0.24 34.88 -19.96
N ARG A 19 -0.17 35.99 -20.59
CA ARG A 19 0.74 36.97 -21.18
C ARG A 19 1.62 37.69 -20.15
N SER A 20 1.16 37.83 -18.91
CA SER A 20 1.98 38.41 -17.84
C SER A 20 3.06 37.46 -17.31
N ARG A 21 2.87 36.13 -17.42
CA ARG A 21 3.78 35.11 -16.86
C ARG A 21 4.63 34.35 -17.89
N PHE A 22 4.20 34.28 -19.15
CA PHE A 22 4.84 33.46 -20.17
C PHE A 22 5.19 34.27 -21.42
N GLU A 23 6.20 33.80 -22.13
CA GLU A 23 6.67 34.33 -23.42
C GLU A 23 6.98 33.18 -24.38
N LEU A 24 7.04 33.50 -25.67
CA LEU A 24 7.43 32.55 -26.70
C LEU A 24 8.93 32.69 -26.97
N LEU A 25 9.63 31.58 -26.98
CA LEU A 25 11.03 31.48 -27.33
C LEU A 25 11.15 30.62 -28.59
N ASP A 26 11.79 31.16 -29.63
CA ASP A 26 12.10 30.39 -30.82
C ASP A 26 13.42 29.63 -30.61
N ILE A 27 13.37 28.31 -30.66
CA ILE A 27 14.55 27.46 -30.64
C ILE A 27 14.55 26.65 -31.92
N ALA A 28 15.54 26.91 -32.78
CA ALA A 28 15.78 26.15 -34.01
C ALA A 28 14.54 26.02 -34.92
N GLY A 29 13.71 27.08 -35.02
CA GLY A 29 12.50 27.09 -35.83
C GLY A 29 11.28 26.46 -35.15
N SER A 30 11.39 26.06 -33.89
CA SER A 30 10.28 25.57 -33.06
C SER A 30 9.95 26.58 -31.96
N GLN A 31 8.71 27.05 -31.94
CA GLN A 31 8.23 27.95 -30.89
C GLN A 31 7.92 27.17 -29.62
N ARG A 32 8.55 27.56 -28.51
CA ARG A 32 8.30 26.99 -27.18
C ARG A 32 7.81 28.06 -26.22
N ILE A 33 6.93 27.68 -25.31
CA ILE A 33 6.43 28.56 -24.25
C ILE A 33 7.38 28.46 -23.06
N VAL A 34 7.90 29.60 -22.61
CA VAL A 34 8.77 29.69 -21.44
C VAL A 34 8.20 30.65 -20.40
N LYS A 35 8.50 30.39 -19.13
CA LYS A 35 8.17 31.32 -18.05
C LYS A 35 9.04 32.57 -18.20
N LYS A 36 8.42 33.75 -18.12
CA LYS A 36 9.16 35.02 -18.16
C LYS A 36 10.20 35.06 -17.04
N ARG A 37 11.41 35.45 -17.41
CA ARG A 37 12.57 35.51 -16.52
C ARG A 37 12.79 36.94 -16.04
N HIS A 38 13.21 37.08 -14.79
CA HIS A 38 13.68 38.37 -14.26
C HIS A 38 15.13 38.62 -14.71
N ASP A 39 15.96 37.58 -14.67
CA ASP A 39 17.37 37.62 -15.09
C ASP A 39 17.56 36.90 -16.43
N ALA A 40 18.13 37.60 -17.41
CA ALA A 40 18.37 37.06 -18.75
C ALA A 40 19.40 35.92 -18.79
N THR A 41 20.25 35.81 -17.77
CA THR A 41 21.29 34.78 -17.62
C THR A 41 20.75 33.46 -17.07
N ALA A 42 19.56 33.45 -16.46
CA ALA A 42 18.97 32.25 -15.92
C ALA A 42 18.50 31.29 -17.03
N HIS A 43 18.69 29.99 -16.81
CA HIS A 43 18.18 28.97 -17.71
C HIS A 43 16.65 29.07 -17.85
N PRO A 44 16.11 29.02 -19.07
CA PRO A 44 14.67 29.12 -19.28
C PRO A 44 13.95 27.87 -18.75
N THR A 45 12.88 28.09 -17.98
CA THR A 45 11.95 27.03 -17.58
C THR A 45 10.83 26.93 -18.61
N TYR A 46 10.65 25.75 -19.18
CA TYR A 46 9.69 25.50 -20.25
C TYR A 46 8.32 25.10 -19.70
N LEU A 47 7.28 25.41 -20.47
CA LEU A 47 5.94 24.87 -20.29
C LEU A 47 5.73 23.76 -21.32
N ILE A 48 5.48 22.54 -20.84
CA ILE A 48 5.29 21.35 -21.69
C ILE A 48 3.81 21.23 -22.08
N THR A 49 3.55 20.78 -23.30
CA THR A 49 2.20 20.41 -23.73
C THR A 49 1.76 19.07 -23.10
N LYS A 50 0.49 18.70 -23.24
CA LYS A 50 -0.01 17.47 -22.62
C LYS A 50 0.57 16.21 -23.28
N GLU A 51 0.87 16.30 -24.58
CA GLU A 51 1.35 15.21 -25.43
C GLU A 51 2.77 14.81 -25.04
N ASP A 52 3.62 15.78 -24.71
CA ASP A 52 5.02 15.55 -24.36
C ASP A 52 5.23 15.23 -22.86
N LEU A 53 4.21 15.47 -22.01
CA LEU A 53 4.31 15.34 -20.56
C LEU A 53 4.79 13.94 -20.13
N PHE A 54 4.19 12.90 -20.71
CA PHE A 54 4.52 11.51 -20.38
C PHE A 54 5.98 11.19 -20.69
N GLN A 55 6.42 11.56 -21.89
CA GLN A 55 7.78 11.28 -22.37
C GLN A 55 8.83 11.95 -21.50
N ARG A 56 8.60 13.20 -21.07
CA ARG A 56 9.53 13.93 -20.18
C ARG A 56 9.62 13.31 -18.80
N ILE A 57 8.49 12.88 -18.22
CA ILE A 57 8.50 12.19 -16.92
C ILE A 57 9.22 10.85 -17.04
N LEU A 58 8.98 10.10 -18.12
CA LEU A 58 9.66 8.83 -18.39
C LEU A 58 11.19 9.01 -18.50
N GLU A 59 11.66 9.97 -19.28
CA GLU A 59 13.09 10.29 -19.43
C GLU A 59 13.75 10.63 -18.09
N ALA A 60 13.10 11.47 -17.28
CA ALA A 60 13.61 11.82 -15.94
C ALA A 60 13.56 10.64 -14.97
N HIS A 61 12.52 9.82 -15.03
CA HIS A 61 12.39 8.64 -14.18
C HIS A 61 13.46 7.58 -14.49
N VAL A 62 13.73 7.33 -15.77
CA VAL A 62 14.78 6.39 -16.22
C VAL A 62 16.17 6.92 -15.91
N SER A 63 16.45 8.20 -16.19
CA SER A 63 17.76 8.80 -15.91
C SER A 63 18.11 8.86 -14.42
N THR A 64 17.10 8.92 -13.54
CA THR A 64 17.29 8.82 -12.08
C THR A 64 17.37 7.37 -11.57
N GLY A 65 17.37 6.37 -12.46
CA GLY A 65 17.46 4.96 -12.11
C GLY A 65 16.20 4.42 -11.42
N HIS A 66 15.02 4.78 -11.94
CA HIS A 66 13.73 4.52 -11.29
C HIS A 66 13.63 5.13 -9.89
N GLY A 67 14.09 6.38 -9.76
CA GLY A 67 13.99 7.15 -8.52
C GLY A 67 12.54 7.35 -8.08
N GLY A 68 12.34 7.50 -6.76
CA GLY A 68 11.03 7.84 -6.20
C GLY A 68 10.55 9.24 -6.61
N VAL A 69 9.32 9.57 -6.22
CA VAL A 69 8.60 10.80 -6.64
C VAL A 69 9.46 12.04 -6.51
N GLU A 70 10.09 12.24 -5.34
CA GLU A 70 10.89 13.43 -5.08
C GLU A 70 12.14 13.52 -5.98
N LYS A 71 12.84 12.40 -6.19
CA LYS A 71 14.03 12.37 -7.07
C LYS A 71 13.66 12.70 -8.52
N THR A 72 12.59 12.11 -9.02
CA THR A 72 12.10 12.38 -10.38
C THR A 72 11.59 13.82 -10.52
N ARG A 73 10.92 14.35 -9.49
CA ARG A 73 10.43 15.73 -9.47
C ARG A 73 11.57 16.74 -9.49
N LEU A 74 12.61 16.55 -8.67
CA LEU A 74 13.78 17.43 -8.63
C LEU A 74 14.47 17.50 -10.00
N GLY A 75 14.63 16.38 -10.70
CA GLY A 75 15.22 16.36 -12.05
C GLY A 75 14.38 17.07 -13.13
N LEU A 76 13.09 17.31 -12.87
CA LEU A 76 12.16 17.98 -13.79
C LEU A 76 11.91 19.44 -13.43
N HIS A 77 11.94 19.79 -12.15
CA HIS A 77 11.57 21.11 -11.63
C HIS A 77 12.44 22.23 -12.19
N ASP A 78 13.72 21.96 -12.43
CA ASP A 78 14.66 22.95 -12.97
C ASP A 78 14.36 23.27 -14.45
N LYS A 79 13.78 22.31 -15.18
CA LYS A 79 13.53 22.41 -16.63
C LYS A 79 12.09 22.81 -16.95
N TYR A 80 11.13 22.42 -16.11
CA TYR A 80 9.72 22.48 -16.43
C TYR A 80 8.88 23.05 -15.30
N CYS A 81 7.99 23.99 -15.62
CA CYS A 81 7.21 24.72 -14.62
C CYS A 81 5.81 24.15 -14.37
N ASN A 82 5.29 23.32 -15.28
CA ASN A 82 3.92 22.81 -15.23
C ASN A 82 3.82 21.31 -14.87
N ILE A 83 4.93 20.69 -14.45
CA ILE A 83 4.93 19.33 -13.92
C ILE A 83 4.74 19.39 -12.41
N THR A 84 3.64 18.80 -11.93
CA THR A 84 3.34 18.73 -10.50
C THR A 84 3.81 17.41 -9.90
N GLU A 85 4.03 17.40 -8.59
CA GLU A 85 4.31 16.17 -7.83
C GLU A 85 3.22 15.12 -8.03
N ARG A 86 1.94 15.53 -8.07
CA ARG A 86 0.80 14.64 -8.33
C ARG A 86 0.91 13.92 -9.67
N MET A 87 1.32 14.63 -10.73
CA MET A 87 1.51 14.02 -12.06
C MET A 87 2.62 12.96 -12.03
N VAL A 88 3.73 13.27 -11.36
CA VAL A 88 4.85 12.34 -11.18
C VAL A 88 4.41 11.13 -10.35
N ALA A 89 3.70 11.33 -9.24
CA ALA A 89 3.18 10.25 -8.41
C ALA A 89 2.25 9.29 -9.19
N ILE A 90 1.34 9.82 -10.00
CA ILE A 90 0.46 9.01 -10.86
C ILE A 90 1.29 8.20 -11.86
N PHE A 91 2.31 8.81 -12.49
CA PHE A 91 3.19 8.09 -13.41
C PHE A 91 3.93 6.94 -12.71
N LEU A 92 4.55 7.19 -11.56
CA LEU A 92 5.31 6.15 -10.82
C LEU A 92 4.40 5.01 -10.34
N ALA A 93 3.14 5.31 -9.97
CA ALA A 93 2.16 4.30 -9.62
C ALA A 93 1.86 3.33 -10.79
N ASN A 94 2.09 3.75 -12.02
CA ASN A 94 1.86 2.94 -13.23
C ASN A 94 3.15 2.41 -13.87
N CYS A 95 4.33 2.66 -13.26
CA CYS A 95 5.59 2.16 -13.82
C CYS A 95 5.77 0.67 -13.53
N GLU A 96 5.84 -0.15 -14.58
CA GLU A 96 5.93 -1.62 -14.45
C GLU A 96 7.13 -2.10 -13.63
N SER A 97 8.31 -1.50 -13.83
CA SER A 97 9.53 -1.90 -13.13
C SER A 97 9.50 -1.53 -11.64
N CYS A 98 8.85 -0.41 -11.28
CA CYS A 98 8.63 -0.02 -9.90
C CYS A 98 7.57 -0.90 -9.22
N GLN A 99 6.48 -1.23 -9.92
CA GLN A 99 5.42 -2.09 -9.39
C GLN A 99 5.90 -3.50 -9.09
N LYS A 100 6.74 -4.09 -9.96
CA LYS A 100 7.34 -5.43 -9.71
C LYS A 100 8.22 -5.48 -8.46
N LYS A 101 8.82 -4.36 -8.07
CA LYS A 101 9.69 -4.25 -6.87
C LYS A 101 8.95 -3.81 -5.62
N SER A 102 7.73 -3.30 -5.76
CA SER A 102 6.90 -2.88 -4.64
C SER A 102 6.41 -4.11 -3.88
N LYS A 103 6.90 -4.32 -2.65
CA LYS A 103 6.30 -5.29 -1.74
C LYS A 103 4.95 -4.71 -1.32
N PRO A 104 3.84 -5.44 -1.44
CA PRO A 104 2.60 -4.97 -0.84
C PRO A 104 2.83 -4.88 0.66
N ASN A 105 2.71 -3.68 1.23
CA ASN A 105 2.57 -3.48 2.68
C ASN A 105 1.21 -4.04 3.12
N LYS A 106 1.05 -5.36 3.06
CA LYS A 106 0.03 -6.05 3.83
C LYS A 106 0.57 -6.13 5.25
N GLY A 107 0.50 -5.02 5.98
CA GLY A 107 0.46 -5.10 7.43
C GLY A 107 -0.69 -6.05 7.74
N LEU A 108 -0.38 -7.21 8.32
CA LEU A 108 -1.40 -8.13 8.82
C LEU A 108 -2.14 -7.36 9.91
N VAL A 109 -3.27 -6.74 9.55
CA VAL A 109 -4.20 -6.23 10.54
C VAL A 109 -4.86 -7.46 11.12
N VAL A 110 -4.19 -8.08 12.10
CA VAL A 110 -4.80 -9.07 12.97
C VAL A 110 -5.81 -8.28 13.78
N LYS A 111 -7.07 -8.24 13.34
CA LYS A 111 -8.16 -7.80 14.22
C LYS A 111 -8.10 -8.72 15.44
N PRO A 112 -7.87 -8.21 16.66
CA PRO A 112 -7.94 -9.03 17.85
C PRO A 112 -9.32 -9.70 17.86
N LEU A 113 -9.36 -11.02 17.98
CA LEU A 113 -10.61 -11.77 18.10
C LEU A 113 -11.30 -11.33 19.40
N CYS A 114 -12.28 -10.43 19.33
CA CYS A 114 -13.03 -10.05 20.52
C CYS A 114 -13.97 -11.21 20.93
N SER A 115 -13.91 -11.60 22.20
CA SER A 115 -14.88 -12.49 22.85
C SER A 115 -15.79 -11.63 23.73
N SER A 116 -17.10 -11.78 23.62
CA SER A 116 -18.10 -10.94 24.30
C SER A 116 -18.38 -11.34 25.75
N GLY A 117 -17.86 -12.47 26.22
CA GLY A 117 -18.02 -12.98 27.58
C GLY A 117 -17.50 -14.42 27.75
N LEU A 118 -17.57 -14.94 28.97
CA LEU A 118 -17.25 -16.35 29.29
C LEU A 118 -18.09 -17.29 28.41
N GLY A 119 -17.46 -18.33 27.85
CA GLY A 119 -18.15 -19.30 27.00
C GLY A 119 -18.53 -18.77 25.61
N SER A 120 -18.20 -17.53 25.26
CA SER A 120 -18.43 -17.04 23.89
C SER A 120 -17.51 -17.75 22.88
N ARG A 121 -16.29 -18.09 23.28
CA ARG A 121 -15.32 -18.82 22.46
C ARG A 121 -14.35 -19.61 23.33
N GLY A 122 -14.26 -20.90 23.09
CA GLY A 122 -13.22 -21.78 23.64
C GLY A 122 -12.21 -22.12 22.56
N GLN A 123 -10.92 -22.14 22.90
CA GLN A 123 -9.86 -22.62 22.03
C GLN A 123 -9.30 -23.93 22.59
N VAL A 124 -9.11 -24.92 21.73
CA VAL A 124 -8.50 -26.21 22.06
C VAL A 124 -7.19 -26.33 21.31
N ASP A 125 -6.13 -26.62 22.05
CA ASP A 125 -4.81 -26.89 21.52
C ASP A 125 -4.26 -28.20 22.09
N LEU A 126 -3.38 -28.86 21.34
CA LEU A 126 -2.70 -30.08 21.73
C LEU A 126 -1.21 -29.83 21.84
N ILE A 127 -0.71 -29.83 23.07
CA ILE A 127 0.72 -29.76 23.35
C ILE A 127 1.28 -31.18 23.25
N ILE A 128 2.17 -31.36 22.27
CA ILE A 128 2.81 -32.64 21.99
C ILE A 128 4.01 -32.81 22.93
N MET A 129 4.01 -33.90 23.70
CA MET A 129 5.08 -34.24 24.65
C MET A 129 5.93 -35.42 24.15
N GLU A 130 5.98 -35.67 22.84
CA GLU A 130 6.68 -36.83 22.24
C GLU A 130 8.17 -36.95 22.63
N SER A 131 8.85 -35.82 22.85
CA SER A 131 10.26 -35.82 23.27
C SER A 131 10.45 -36.17 24.75
N GLN A 132 9.43 -35.96 25.58
CA GLN A 132 9.44 -36.20 27.03
C GLN A 132 8.04 -36.61 27.53
N PRO A 133 7.57 -37.83 27.19
CA PRO A 133 6.28 -38.31 27.64
C PRO A 133 6.29 -38.62 29.15
N ASP A 134 5.15 -38.44 29.81
CA ASP A 134 4.96 -38.89 31.20
C ASP A 134 4.16 -40.20 31.20
N ARG A 135 4.87 -41.33 31.30
CA ARG A 135 4.30 -42.68 31.23
C ARG A 135 3.52 -42.86 29.91
N ASP A 136 2.22 -43.18 30.00
CA ASP A 136 1.35 -43.37 28.85
C ASP A 136 0.88 -42.05 28.22
N TYR A 137 1.12 -40.90 28.86
CA TYR A 137 0.61 -39.60 28.41
C TYR A 137 1.63 -38.90 27.53
N VAL A 138 1.30 -38.81 26.25
CA VAL A 138 2.18 -38.26 25.20
C VAL A 138 1.71 -36.91 24.68
N ASN A 139 0.52 -36.43 25.10
CA ASN A 139 0.03 -35.09 24.79
C ASN A 139 -0.68 -34.47 25.99
N ILE A 140 -0.78 -33.14 26.00
CA ILE A 140 -1.61 -32.37 26.93
C ILE A 140 -2.61 -31.57 26.11
N MET A 141 -3.90 -31.79 26.35
CA MET A 141 -4.96 -30.94 25.82
C MET A 141 -5.04 -29.68 26.65
N ASN A 142 -4.94 -28.53 26.01
CA ASN A 142 -5.21 -27.24 26.61
C ASN A 142 -6.52 -26.68 26.06
N TYR A 143 -7.54 -26.56 26.90
CA TYR A 143 -8.73 -25.78 26.59
C TYR A 143 -8.61 -24.41 27.25
N GLN A 144 -8.74 -23.34 26.49
CA GLN A 144 -8.73 -21.98 26.99
C GLN A 144 -10.05 -21.27 26.68
N ASP A 145 -10.69 -20.70 27.70
CA ASP A 145 -11.75 -19.72 27.46
C ASP A 145 -11.14 -18.40 26.97
N HIS A 146 -11.58 -17.94 25.80
CA HIS A 146 -10.96 -16.82 25.12
C HIS A 146 -11.13 -15.49 25.88
N PHE A 147 -12.22 -15.32 26.65
CA PHE A 147 -12.53 -14.08 27.35
C PHE A 147 -11.76 -13.96 28.66
N THR A 148 -11.87 -14.96 29.53
CA THR A 148 -11.24 -14.99 30.85
C THR A 148 -9.76 -15.38 30.79
N LYS A 149 -9.31 -15.98 29.69
CA LYS A 149 -8.00 -16.63 29.56
C LYS A 149 -7.77 -17.76 30.57
N PHE A 150 -8.84 -18.30 31.16
CA PHE A 150 -8.76 -19.45 32.04
C PHE A 150 -8.45 -20.72 31.23
N ASN A 151 -7.54 -21.55 31.72
CA ASN A 151 -7.05 -22.75 31.01
C ASN A 151 -7.41 -24.02 31.79
N PHE A 152 -7.83 -25.04 31.06
CA PHE A 152 -8.02 -26.40 31.54
C PHE A 152 -7.01 -27.30 30.83
N LEU A 153 -6.15 -27.94 31.61
CA LEU A 153 -5.19 -28.91 31.11
C LEU A 153 -5.70 -30.33 31.38
N ARG A 154 -5.66 -31.18 30.36
CA ARG A 154 -5.99 -32.60 30.47
C ARG A 154 -4.89 -33.45 29.82
N PRO A 155 -4.29 -34.40 30.55
CA PRO A 155 -3.31 -35.30 29.97
C PRO A 155 -3.99 -36.30 29.05
N LEU A 156 -3.42 -36.56 27.87
CA LEU A 156 -3.95 -37.49 26.86
C LEU A 156 -2.93 -38.57 26.52
N LYS A 157 -3.41 -39.80 26.37
CA LYS A 157 -2.61 -40.95 25.91
C LYS A 157 -2.48 -40.99 24.39
N SER A 158 -3.46 -40.45 23.67
CA SER A 158 -3.50 -40.43 22.20
C SER A 158 -4.01 -39.09 21.66
N ARG A 159 -3.86 -38.85 20.35
CA ARG A 159 -4.49 -37.71 19.64
C ARG A 159 -5.84 -38.07 19.02
N THR A 160 -6.47 -39.14 19.49
CA THR A 160 -7.74 -39.57 18.89
C THR A 160 -8.83 -38.56 19.21
N ALA A 161 -9.67 -38.26 18.23
CA ALA A 161 -10.79 -37.34 18.41
C ALA A 161 -11.74 -37.81 19.53
N ALA A 162 -11.86 -39.12 19.75
CA ALA A 162 -12.66 -39.69 20.82
C ALA A 162 -12.13 -39.28 22.20
N GLU A 163 -10.83 -39.45 22.47
CA GLU A 163 -10.23 -39.10 23.77
C GLU A 163 -10.32 -37.60 24.03
N VAL A 164 -10.09 -36.77 22.99
CA VAL A 164 -10.27 -35.31 23.07
C VAL A 164 -11.73 -34.96 23.41
N ALA A 165 -12.70 -35.57 22.72
CA ALA A 165 -14.11 -35.32 22.97
C ALA A 165 -14.54 -35.68 24.40
N TYR A 166 -14.08 -36.82 24.94
CA TYR A 166 -14.35 -37.21 26.32
C TYR A 166 -13.86 -36.17 27.32
N ASN A 167 -12.64 -35.65 27.14
CA ASN A 167 -12.09 -34.62 28.01
C ASN A 167 -12.79 -33.26 27.85
N LEU A 168 -13.23 -32.92 26.63
CA LEU A 168 -14.00 -31.69 26.40
C LEU A 168 -15.39 -31.75 27.04
N ILE A 169 -16.07 -32.90 27.00
CA ILE A 169 -17.36 -33.08 27.68
C ILE A 169 -17.22 -32.82 29.18
N ASP A 170 -16.18 -33.35 29.82
CA ASP A 170 -15.88 -33.11 31.25
C ASP A 170 -15.66 -31.61 31.56
N ILE A 171 -15.02 -30.88 30.65
CA ILE A 171 -14.85 -29.43 30.82
C ILE A 171 -16.20 -28.70 30.62
N PHE A 172 -16.98 -29.09 29.61
CA PHE A 172 -18.26 -28.46 29.31
C PHE A 172 -19.32 -28.71 30.39
N THR A 173 -19.27 -29.83 31.10
CA THR A 173 -20.15 -30.07 32.25
C THR A 173 -19.78 -29.21 33.46
N LEU A 174 -18.53 -28.75 33.56
CA LEU A 174 -18.06 -27.90 34.65
C LEU A 174 -18.36 -26.41 34.41
N ILE A 175 -18.07 -25.90 33.20
CA ILE A 175 -18.15 -24.46 32.90
C ILE A 175 -19.20 -24.08 31.85
N GLY A 176 -19.89 -25.06 31.29
CA GLY A 176 -20.77 -24.89 30.13
C GLY A 176 -20.01 -25.03 28.81
N ALA A 177 -20.75 -25.39 27.75
CA ALA A 177 -20.21 -25.48 26.40
C ALA A 177 -20.06 -24.10 25.76
N PRO A 178 -18.97 -23.84 25.01
CA PRO A 178 -18.79 -22.56 24.35
C PRO A 178 -19.67 -22.43 23.10
N CYS A 179 -20.03 -21.20 22.74
CA CYS A 179 -20.76 -20.92 21.49
C CYS A 179 -19.92 -21.22 20.25
N ILE A 180 -18.60 -21.01 20.33
CA ILE A 180 -17.64 -21.29 19.27
C ILE A 180 -16.49 -22.08 19.88
N LEU A 181 -16.27 -23.29 19.40
CA LEU A 181 -15.09 -24.08 19.71
C LEU A 181 -14.11 -23.98 18.54
N GLN A 182 -12.91 -23.49 18.80
CA GLN A 182 -11.85 -23.35 17.79
C GLN A 182 -10.71 -24.31 18.13
N SER A 183 -10.30 -25.12 17.16
CA SER A 183 -9.05 -25.87 17.22
C SER A 183 -8.13 -25.37 16.12
N ASP A 184 -6.83 -25.36 16.39
CA ASP A 184 -5.85 -25.14 15.32
C ASP A 184 -5.73 -26.40 14.45
N ASN A 185 -5.46 -26.20 13.16
CA ASN A 185 -5.37 -27.29 12.18
C ASN A 185 -3.95 -27.87 12.18
N SER A 186 -3.61 -28.54 13.27
CA SER A 186 -2.34 -29.24 13.50
C SER A 186 -2.37 -30.66 12.95
#